data_AF-A0A7X1AUM0-F1
#
_entry.id   AF-A0A7X1AUM0-F1
#
_cell.length_a   1.000
_cell.length_b   1.000
_cell.length_c   1.000
_cell.angle_alpha   90.00
_cell.angle_beta   90.00
_cell.angle_gamma   90.00
#
_symmetry.space_group_name_H-M   'P 1'
#
loop_
_entity.id
_entity.type
_entity.pdbx_description
1 polymer ?
#
loop_
_entity_poly.entity_id
_entity_poly.type
_entity_poly.pdbx_seq_one_letter_code
_entity_poly.pdbx_strand_id
1 'polypeptide(L)'
;MALTIEQKIAQKEAELARLRNQSRALENGQKIILGGMLLAEARKDAKIRHWLLSMVQATVKRDVDQRRLAPLIDELAALDKTL
;
A
#
# COMPACT_ATOMS: atom_id res chain seq x y z
N MET A 1 18.76 -20.08 -37.78
CA MET A 1 19.94 -19.88 -36.89
C MET A 1 19.50 -20.11 -35.46
N ALA A 2 20.18 -20.97 -34.71
CA ALA A 2 19.86 -21.20 -33.30
C ALA A 2 20.34 -20.01 -32.46
N LEU A 3 19.56 -19.61 -31.46
CA LEU A 3 19.94 -18.55 -30.53
C LEU A 3 21.25 -18.90 -29.82
N THR A 4 22.17 -17.94 -29.71
CA THR A 4 23.38 -18.09 -28.91
C THR A 4 23.03 -18.25 -27.43
N ILE A 5 23.96 -18.77 -26.63
CA ILE A 5 23.75 -18.90 -25.18
C ILE A 5 23.49 -17.53 -24.55
N GLU A 6 24.21 -16.49 -24.96
CA GLU A 6 23.99 -15.11 -24.49
C GLU A 6 22.57 -14.61 -24.82
N GLN A 7 22.07 -14.88 -26.02
CA GLN A 7 20.70 -14.51 -26.40
C GLN A 7 19.65 -15.25 -25.57
N LYS A 8 19.89 -16.54 -25.24
CA LYS A 8 19.02 -17.31 -24.35
C LYS A 8 19.03 -16.78 -22.92
N ILE A 9 20.21 -16.38 -22.42
CA ILE A 9 20.36 -15.75 -21.09
C ILE A 9 19.56 -14.43 -21.06
N ALA A 10 19.77 -13.55 -22.04
CA ALA A 10 19.07 -12.27 -22.11
C ALA A 10 17.53 -12.43 -22.15
N GLN A 11 17.03 -13.43 -22.88
CA GLN A 11 15.60 -13.74 -22.89
C GLN A 11 15.07 -14.18 -21.52
N LYS A 12 15.82 -15.02 -20.80
CA LYS A 12 15.43 -15.50 -19.47
C LYS A 12 15.50 -14.40 -18.41
N GLU A 13 16.47 -13.50 -18.49
CA GLU A 13 16.53 -12.33 -17.62
C GLU A 13 15.34 -11.38 -17.88
N ALA A 14 14.98 -11.15 -19.14
CA ALA A 14 13.80 -10.35 -19.49
C ALA A 14 12.49 -10.99 -18.99
N GLU A 15 12.36 -12.31 -19.12
CA GLU A 15 11.22 -13.07 -18.57
C GLU A 15 11.14 -12.95 -17.05
N LEU A 16 12.27 -13.12 -16.35
CA LEU A 16 12.36 -12.96 -14.91
C LEU A 16 11.98 -11.53 -14.47
N ALA A 17 12.44 -10.50 -15.18
CA ALA A 17 12.10 -9.11 -14.89
C ALA A 17 10.59 -8.86 -15.02
N ARG A 18 9.94 -9.43 -16.05
CA ARG A 18 8.49 -9.34 -16.23
C ARG A 18 7.73 -10.01 -15.10
N LEU A 19 8.10 -11.24 -14.73
CA LEU A 19 7.47 -11.96 -13.64
C LEU A 19 7.62 -11.23 -12.30
N ARG A 20 8.80 -10.66 -12.02
CA ARG A 20 9.02 -9.82 -10.83
C ARG A 20 8.14 -8.57 -10.84
N ASN A 21 7.94 -7.93 -12.00
CA ASN A 21 7.05 -6.78 -12.12
C ASN A 21 5.58 -7.16 -11.89
N GLN A 22 5.13 -8.29 -12.43
CA GLN A 22 3.77 -8.80 -12.19
C GLN A 22 3.54 -9.13 -10.71
N SER A 23 4.53 -9.77 -10.07
CA SER A 23 4.47 -10.07 -8.63
C SER A 23 4.35 -8.79 -7.79
N ARG A 24 5.19 -7.77 -8.06
CA ARG A 24 5.10 -6.47 -7.39
C ARG A 24 3.77 -5.76 -7.64
N ALA A 25 3.24 -5.84 -8.86
CA ALA A 25 1.94 -5.25 -9.18
C ALA A 25 0.81 -5.94 -8.41
N LEU A 26 0.83 -7.26 -8.31
CA LEU A 26 -0.13 -8.03 -7.52
C LEU A 26 -0.06 -7.66 -6.03
N GLU A 27 1.15 -7.65 -5.46
CA GLU A 27 1.36 -7.30 -4.05
C GLU A 27 0.88 -5.87 -3.74
N ASN A 28 1.19 -4.91 -4.62
CA ASN A 28 0.71 -3.54 -4.47
C ASN A 28 -0.82 -3.45 -4.58
N GLY A 29 -1.41 -4.17 -5.52
CA GLY A 29 -2.87 -4.25 -5.67
C GLY A 29 -3.55 -4.78 -4.41
N GLN A 30 -3.01 -5.87 -3.83
CA GLN A 30 -3.53 -6.45 -2.58
C GLN A 30 -3.47 -5.45 -1.42
N LYS A 31 -2.36 -4.72 -1.27
CA LYS A 31 -2.21 -3.67 -0.25
C LYS A 31 -3.21 -2.53 -0.44
N ILE A 32 -3.42 -2.09 -1.67
CA ILE A 32 -4.37 -1.01 -2.01
C ILE A 32 -5.79 -1.44 -1.69
N ILE A 33 -6.20 -2.67 -2.07
CA ILE A 33 -7.55 -3.19 -1.82
C ILE A 33 -7.81 -3.28 -0.31
N LEU A 34 -6.88 -3.89 0.44
CA LEU A 34 -7.02 -4.05 1.88
C LEU A 34 -7.05 -2.71 2.62
N GLY A 35 -6.13 -1.79 2.27
CA GLY A 35 -6.08 -0.45 2.85
C GLY A 35 -7.34 0.37 2.53
N GLY A 36 -7.82 0.30 1.29
CA GLY A 36 -9.05 0.97 0.86
C GLY A 36 -10.28 0.48 1.62
N MET A 37 -10.41 -0.84 1.81
CA MET A 37 -11.47 -1.43 2.62
C MET A 37 -11.40 -0.95 4.08
N LEU A 38 -10.22 -1.01 4.70
CA LEU A 38 -10.05 -0.58 6.09
C LEU A 38 -10.39 0.90 6.28
N LEU A 39 -9.99 1.77 5.35
CA LEU A 39 -10.34 3.19 5.37
C LEU A 39 -11.86 3.41 5.22
N ALA A 40 -12.52 2.64 4.36
CA ALA A 40 -13.97 2.70 4.22
C ALA A 40 -14.70 2.32 5.52
N GLU A 41 -14.21 1.31 6.24
CA GLU A 41 -14.78 0.90 7.52
C GLU A 41 -14.47 1.89 8.65
N ALA A 42 -13.25 2.46 8.70
CA ALA A 42 -12.90 3.51 9.65
C ALA A 42 -13.76 4.78 9.51
N ARG A 43 -14.28 5.07 8.32
CA ARG A 43 -15.23 6.18 8.12
C ARG A 43 -16.62 5.91 8.71
N LYS A 44 -17.01 4.64 8.84
CA LYS A 44 -18.34 4.23 9.31
C LYS A 44 -18.35 3.88 10.80
N ASP A 45 -17.33 3.21 11.29
CA ASP A 45 -17.25 2.68 12.66
C ASP A 45 -16.18 3.42 13.49
N ALA A 46 -16.62 4.04 14.59
CA ALA A 46 -15.75 4.80 15.49
C ALA A 46 -14.67 3.95 16.16
N LYS A 47 -14.97 2.69 16.51
CA LYS A 47 -14.02 1.79 17.15
C LYS A 47 -12.87 1.45 16.21
N ILE A 48 -13.18 1.14 14.95
CA ILE A 48 -12.17 0.86 13.91
C ILE A 48 -11.33 2.12 13.66
N ARG A 49 -11.98 3.28 13.58
CA ARG A 49 -11.31 4.57 13.42
C ARG A 49 -10.30 4.88 14.51
N HIS A 50 -10.70 4.77 15.78
CA HIS A 50 -9.82 5.05 16.92
C HIS A 50 -8.64 4.09 16.98
N TRP A 51 -8.90 2.81 16.71
CA TRP A 51 -7.86 1.79 16.62
C TRP A 51 -6.85 2.13 15.53
N LEU A 52 -7.33 2.50 14.33
CA LEU A 52 -6.46 2.86 13.20
C LEU A 52 -5.62 4.10 13.50
N LEU A 53 -6.23 5.17 14.02
CA LEU A 53 -5.52 6.40 14.39
C LEU A 53 -4.43 6.13 15.44
N SER A 54 -4.74 5.34 16.47
CA SER A 54 -3.77 4.94 17.49
C SER A 54 -2.62 4.13 16.90
N MET A 55 -2.93 3.20 15.99
CA MET A 55 -1.92 2.38 15.31
C MET A 55 -1.00 3.21 14.43
N VAL A 56 -1.55 4.18 13.68
CA VAL A 56 -0.76 5.09 12.85
C VAL A 56 0.20 5.92 13.71
N GLN A 57 -0.27 6.48 14.82
CA GLN A 57 0.60 7.19 15.76
C GLN A 57 1.70 6.31 16.35
N ALA A 58 1.41 5.04 16.63
CA ALA A 58 2.37 4.10 17.21
C ALA A 58 3.43 3.63 16.20
N THR A 59 3.09 3.51 14.91
CA THR A 59 3.93 2.82 13.91
C THR A 59 4.57 3.76 12.88
N VAL A 60 3.91 4.87 12.51
CA VAL A 60 4.42 5.79 11.49
C VAL A 60 5.27 6.87 12.15
N LYS A 61 6.59 6.63 12.20
CA LYS A 61 7.56 7.51 12.89
C LYS A 61 8.35 8.44 11.98
N ARG A 62 8.41 8.16 10.67
CA ARG A 62 9.18 8.98 9.73
C ARG A 62 8.38 10.22 9.35
N ASP A 63 8.99 11.40 9.51
CA ASP A 63 8.35 12.69 9.19
C ASP A 63 7.73 12.74 7.79
N VAL A 64 8.40 12.16 6.79
CA VAL A 64 7.91 12.14 5.40
C VAL A 64 6.61 11.35 5.30
N ASP A 65 6.53 10.21 5.99
CA ASP A 65 5.36 9.33 5.97
C ASP A 65 4.22 9.95 6.80
N GLN A 66 4.54 10.59 7.93
CA GLN A 66 3.57 11.35 8.73
C GLN A 66 2.94 12.49 7.93
N ARG A 67 3.75 13.32 7.25
CA ARG A 67 3.25 14.42 6.41
C ARG A 67 2.39 13.91 5.26
N ARG A 68 2.76 12.77 4.66
CA ARG A 68 1.98 12.16 3.57
C ARG A 68 0.61 11.68 4.05
N LEU A 69 0.53 11.14 5.28
CA LEU A 69 -0.71 10.62 5.85
C LEU A 69 -1.55 11.68 6.58
N ALA A 70 -0.99 12.85 6.91
CA ALA A 70 -1.67 13.90 7.66
C ALA A 70 -3.08 14.23 7.13
N PRO A 71 -3.31 14.42 5.82
CA PRO A 71 -4.66 14.73 5.31
C PRO A 71 -5.70 13.63 5.63
N LEU A 72 -5.30 12.36 5.58
CA LEU A 72 -6.17 11.22 5.90
C LEU A 72 -6.44 11.10 7.40
N ILE A 73 -5.42 11.37 8.23
CA ILE A 73 -5.54 11.36 9.69
C ILE A 73 -6.51 12.46 10.13
N ASP A 74 -6.35 13.66 9.57
CA ASP A 74 -7.19 14.82 9.89
C ASP A 74 -8.65 14.60 9.46
N GLU A 75 -8.87 14.03 8.27
CA GLU A 75 -10.20 13.62 7.79
C GLU A 75 -10.89 12.69 8.80
N LEU A 76 -10.21 11.60 9.18
CA LEU A 76 -10.77 10.63 10.11
C LEU A 76 -11.00 11.26 11.49
N ALA A 77 -10.06 12.03 12.02
CA ALA A 77 -10.21 12.69 13.32
C ALA A 77 -11.37 13.71 13.34
N ALA A 78 -11.70 14.33 12.21
CA ALA A 78 -12.82 15.26 12.12
C ALA A 78 -14.20 14.57 12.20
N LEU A 79 -14.32 13.34 11.68
CA LEU A 79 -15.58 12.57 11.73
C LEU A 79 -16.06 12.29 13.16
N ASP A 80 -15.13 12.25 14.11
CA ASP A 80 -15.42 12.09 15.53
C ASP A 80 -16.08 13.31 16.18
N LYS A 81 -15.85 14.50 15.62
CA LYS A 81 -16.40 15.77 16.13
C LYS A 81 -17.82 16.05 15.63
N THR A 82 -18.33 15.19 14.75
CA THR A 82 -19.60 15.40 14.02
C THR A 82 -20.74 14.53 14.58
N LEU A 83 -20.48 13.80 15.66
CA LEU A 83 -21.44 13.05 16.49
C LEU A 83 -21.54 13.70 17.87
#